data_AF-A0A7S2HNL1-F1
#
_entry.id   AF-A0A7S2HNL1-F1
#
_cell.length_a   1.000
_cell.length_b   1.000
_cell.length_c   1.000
_cell.angle_alpha   90.00
_cell.angle_beta   90.00
_cell.angle_gamma   90.00
#
_symmetry.space_group_name_H-M   'P 1'
#
loop_
_entity.id
_entity.type
_entity.pdbx_description
1 polymer ?
#
loop_
_entity_poly.entity_id
_entity_poly.type
_entity_poly.pdbx_seq_one_letter_code
_entity_poly.pdbx_strand_id
1 'polypeptide(L)'
;RAMQNAMLHIMNVIAEQSAEEQQGNQVPPANESLRDALPRVVVTKEELLDESTAKCSICLDDHQMGAKATRMLCGHLFCTGCIREWLRNSNSCPVCRFELATDHAEYEPGRVERMRGRKMRLKRGELSMMRVPELKKLMRALGICGDGCVEKQDLIKVLGESPEMEIAGDRKDVAYRESELRALETSHLRNLMERHSMPKIPDDMTEKQERAQALVNFRAAGWLDTNQDGAP
;
A
#
# COMPACT_ATOMS: atom_id res chain seq x y z
N ARG A 1 -26.23 -25.09 49.70
CA ARG A 1 -24.81 -24.89 50.08
C ARG A 1 -23.87 -25.70 49.19
N ALA A 2 -23.87 -27.04 49.21
CA ALA A 2 -23.02 -27.85 48.33
C ALA A 2 -23.24 -27.59 46.82
N MET A 3 -24.49 -27.51 46.36
CA MET A 3 -24.81 -27.21 44.95
C MET A 3 -24.42 -25.78 44.52
N GLN A 4 -24.50 -24.80 45.42
CA GLN A 4 -24.08 -23.42 45.13
C GLN A 4 -22.55 -23.32 45.02
N ASN A 5 -21.82 -24.04 45.88
CA ASN A 5 -20.35 -24.10 45.80
C ASN A 5 -19.88 -24.82 44.53
N ALA A 6 -20.58 -25.89 44.12
CA ALA A 6 -20.29 -26.58 42.86
C ALA A 6 -20.55 -25.68 41.64
N MET A 7 -21.63 -24.90 41.65
CA MET A 7 -21.93 -23.95 40.58
C MET A 7 -20.90 -22.83 40.48
N LEU A 8 -20.45 -22.27 41.61
CA LEU A 8 -19.38 -21.27 41.64
C LEU A 8 -18.05 -21.84 41.10
N HIS A 9 -17.73 -23.08 41.44
CA HIS A 9 -16.52 -23.75 40.96
C HIS A 9 -16.56 -23.97 39.44
N ILE A 10 -17.69 -24.42 38.91
CA ILE A 10 -17.87 -24.58 37.45
C ILE A 10 -17.75 -23.24 36.73
N MET A 11 -18.33 -22.15 37.27
CA MET A 11 -18.20 -20.82 36.68
C MET A 11 -16.75 -20.31 36.66
N ASN A 12 -15.96 -20.60 37.70
CA ASN A 12 -14.54 -20.25 37.73
C ASN A 12 -13.72 -21.08 36.73
N VAL A 13 -13.97 -22.39 36.61
CA VAL A 13 -13.29 -23.23 35.62
C VAL A 13 -13.63 -22.80 34.19
N ILE A 14 -14.88 -22.46 33.90
CA ILE A 14 -15.27 -21.91 32.60
C ILE A 14 -14.58 -20.55 32.36
N ALA A 15 -14.51 -19.68 33.37
CA ALA A 15 -13.82 -18.40 33.27
C ALA A 15 -12.32 -18.56 33.00
N GLU A 16 -11.64 -19.48 33.70
CA GLU A 16 -10.22 -19.80 33.52
C GLU A 16 -9.96 -20.41 32.13
N GLN A 17 -10.78 -21.36 31.68
CA GLN A 17 -10.69 -21.94 30.33
C GLN A 17 -10.92 -20.90 29.24
N SER A 18 -11.90 -19.99 29.42
CA SER A 18 -12.15 -18.91 28.47
C SER A 18 -11.06 -17.84 28.46
N ALA A 19 -10.36 -17.61 29.57
CA ALA A 19 -9.20 -16.73 29.64
C ALA A 19 -7.98 -17.36 28.93
N GLU A 20 -7.76 -18.67 29.11
CA GLU A 20 -6.70 -19.41 28.41
C GLU A 20 -6.97 -19.55 26.90
N GLU A 21 -8.22 -19.79 26.49
CA GLU A 21 -8.64 -19.77 25.07
C GLU A 21 -8.51 -18.37 24.44
N GLN A 22 -8.76 -17.30 25.20
CA GLN A 22 -8.52 -15.93 24.74
C GLN A 22 -7.02 -15.62 24.61
N GLN A 23 -6.17 -16.18 25.47
CA GLN A 23 -4.72 -16.01 25.40
C GLN A 23 -4.11 -16.73 24.18
N GLY A 24 -4.69 -17.86 23.75
CA GLY A 24 -4.24 -18.65 22.59
C GLY A 24 -4.76 -18.18 21.23
N ASN A 25 -5.66 -17.19 21.17
CA ASN A 25 -6.38 -16.81 19.95
C ASN A 25 -6.23 -15.32 19.56
N GLN A 26 -5.37 -14.56 20.26
CA GLN A 26 -5.10 -13.17 19.90
C GLN A 26 -4.10 -13.12 18.74
N VAL A 27 -4.55 -12.57 17.62
CA VAL A 27 -3.70 -12.32 16.45
C VAL A 27 -2.66 -11.27 16.85
N PRO A 28 -1.36 -11.56 16.73
CA PRO A 28 -0.33 -10.60 17.07
C PRO A 28 -0.33 -9.40 16.11
N PRO A 29 0.21 -8.24 16.55
CA PRO A 29 0.41 -7.11 15.67
C PRO A 29 1.39 -7.43 14.54
N ALA A 30 1.29 -6.70 13.44
CA ALA A 30 2.35 -6.72 12.44
C ALA A 30 3.66 -6.20 13.03
N ASN A 31 4.78 -6.80 12.62
CA ASN A 31 6.11 -6.31 12.89
C ASN A 31 6.20 -4.83 12.55
N GLU A 32 6.72 -4.05 13.50
CA GLU A 32 6.71 -2.59 13.39
C GLU A 32 7.53 -2.08 12.19
N SER A 33 8.70 -2.69 11.95
CA SER A 33 9.57 -2.29 10.84
C SER A 33 8.89 -2.49 9.50
N LEU A 34 8.15 -3.59 9.32
CA LEU A 34 7.40 -3.89 8.11
C LEU A 34 6.17 -3.00 7.95
N ARG A 35 5.37 -2.82 9.02
CA ARG A 35 4.24 -1.88 9.02
C ARG A 35 4.65 -0.47 8.61
N ASP A 36 5.77 0.01 9.14
CA ASP A 36 6.28 1.36 8.88
C ASP A 36 7.06 1.49 7.56
N ALA A 37 7.34 0.38 6.89
CA ALA A 37 7.98 0.34 5.58
C ALA A 37 6.99 0.10 4.44
N LEU A 38 5.71 -0.14 4.74
CA LEU A 38 4.67 -0.29 3.71
C LEU A 38 4.66 0.91 2.75
N PRO A 39 4.52 0.68 1.43
CA PRO A 39 4.49 1.75 0.45
C PRO A 39 3.41 2.79 0.77
N ARG A 40 3.84 4.05 0.90
CA ARG A 40 2.96 5.22 0.92
C ARG A 40 2.83 5.72 -0.51
N VAL A 41 1.61 5.78 -1.00
CA VAL A 41 1.33 6.05 -2.40
C VAL A 41 0.38 7.24 -2.52
N VAL A 42 0.42 7.87 -3.68
CA VAL A 42 -0.58 8.85 -4.09
C VAL A 42 -1.59 8.13 -4.98
N VAL A 43 -2.88 8.21 -4.64
CA VAL A 43 -3.94 7.53 -5.39
C VAL A 43 -4.00 8.10 -6.81
N THR A 44 -3.78 7.23 -7.80
CA THR A 44 -3.85 7.56 -9.23
C THR A 44 -5.24 7.26 -9.77
N LYS A 45 -5.52 7.73 -10.99
CA LYS A 45 -6.77 7.36 -11.68
C LYS A 45 -6.91 5.86 -11.88
N GLU A 46 -5.81 5.18 -12.18
CA GLU A 46 -5.76 3.72 -12.29
C GLU A 46 -6.36 3.02 -11.06
N GLU A 47 -6.08 3.57 -9.88
CA GLU A 47 -6.47 2.95 -8.60
C GLU A 47 -7.95 3.18 -8.29
N LEU A 48 -8.54 4.23 -8.87
CA LEU A 48 -9.97 4.50 -8.75
C LEU A 48 -10.81 3.66 -9.72
N LEU A 49 -10.18 2.99 -10.70
CA LEU A 49 -10.87 2.09 -11.64
C LEU A 49 -11.04 0.66 -11.11
N ASP A 50 -10.37 0.34 -10.00
CA ASP A 50 -10.45 -0.97 -9.35
C ASP A 50 -11.22 -0.83 -8.04
N GLU A 51 -12.34 -1.52 -7.90
CA GLU A 51 -13.20 -1.49 -6.70
C GLU A 51 -12.43 -1.85 -5.43
N SER A 52 -11.41 -2.72 -5.54
CA SER A 52 -10.58 -3.16 -4.41
C SER A 52 -9.60 -2.10 -3.92
N THR A 53 -9.39 -1.02 -4.69
CA THR A 53 -8.50 0.11 -4.34
C THR A 53 -9.18 1.48 -4.39
N ALA A 54 -10.41 1.56 -4.90
CA ALA A 54 -11.17 2.81 -4.97
C ALA A 54 -11.73 3.26 -3.61
N LYS A 55 -11.90 2.35 -2.65
CA LYS A 55 -12.48 2.64 -1.32
C LYS A 55 -11.64 2.06 -0.19
N CYS A 56 -11.59 2.77 0.94
CA CYS A 56 -10.96 2.24 2.15
C CYS A 56 -11.94 1.31 2.87
N SER A 57 -11.67 0.00 2.91
CA SER A 57 -12.59 -0.96 3.57
C SER A 57 -12.66 -0.85 5.10
N ILE A 58 -11.90 0.07 5.71
CA ILE A 58 -11.87 0.29 7.17
C ILE A 58 -12.82 1.43 7.55
N CYS A 59 -12.71 2.60 6.90
CA CYS A 59 -13.59 3.74 7.16
C CYS A 59 -14.79 3.83 6.21
N LEU A 60 -14.79 3.01 5.15
CA LEU A 60 -15.81 2.95 4.09
C LEU A 60 -15.89 4.19 3.19
N ASP A 61 -14.93 5.10 3.30
CA ASP A 61 -14.84 6.29 2.44
C ASP A 61 -14.17 5.99 1.09
N ASP A 62 -14.60 6.73 0.07
CA ASP A 62 -14.00 6.71 -1.26
C ASP A 62 -12.64 7.42 -1.24
N HIS A 63 -11.65 6.82 -1.90
CA HIS A 63 -10.40 7.49 -2.18
C HIS A 63 -10.59 8.57 -3.24
N GLN A 64 -9.83 9.66 -3.09
CA GLN A 64 -9.78 10.74 -4.07
C GLN A 64 -8.45 10.71 -4.82
N MET A 65 -8.47 11.05 -6.10
CA MET A 65 -7.23 11.13 -6.88
C MET A 65 -6.30 12.18 -6.25
N GLY A 66 -5.02 11.84 -6.08
CA GLY A 66 -4.06 12.67 -5.37
C GLY A 66 -4.05 12.48 -3.84
N ALA A 67 -4.99 11.73 -3.27
CA ALA A 67 -4.96 11.45 -1.82
C ALA A 67 -3.77 10.56 -1.46
N LYS A 68 -3.27 10.70 -0.22
CA LYS A 68 -2.26 9.81 0.33
C LYS A 68 -2.93 8.54 0.86
N ALA A 69 -2.38 7.39 0.49
CA ALA A 69 -2.83 6.09 0.93
C ALA A 69 -1.63 5.18 1.24
N THR A 70 -1.90 4.04 1.87
CA THR A 70 -0.91 3.02 2.14
C THR A 70 -1.32 1.73 1.46
N ARG A 71 -0.41 1.18 0.66
CA ARG A 71 -0.62 -0.09 -0.05
C ARG A 71 -0.13 -1.24 0.82
N MET A 72 -1.01 -2.20 1.07
CA MET A 72 -0.63 -3.48 1.67
C MET A 72 0.18 -4.30 0.67
N LEU A 73 1.02 -5.20 1.18
CA LEU A 73 1.88 -6.05 0.33
C LEU A 73 1.10 -7.08 -0.49
N CYS A 74 -0.22 -7.18 -0.33
CA CYS A 74 -1.10 -7.94 -1.24
C CYS A 74 -1.70 -7.11 -2.38
N GLY A 75 -1.44 -5.80 -2.41
CA GLY A 75 -1.95 -4.86 -3.42
C GLY A 75 -3.13 -4.00 -2.95
N HIS A 76 -3.88 -4.36 -1.91
CA HIS A 76 -5.02 -3.54 -1.45
C HIS A 76 -4.61 -2.19 -0.87
N LEU A 77 -5.49 -1.20 -1.01
CA LEU A 77 -5.23 0.19 -0.65
C LEU A 77 -6.13 0.66 0.49
N PHE A 78 -5.57 1.48 1.38
CA PHE A 78 -6.28 2.01 2.54
C PHE A 78 -5.79 3.43 2.86
N CYS A 79 -6.62 4.18 3.59
CA CYS A 79 -6.16 5.41 4.24
C CYS A 79 -4.97 5.09 5.15
N THR A 80 -3.90 5.89 5.07
CA THR A 80 -2.65 5.63 5.81
C THR A 80 -2.89 5.51 7.32
N GLY A 81 -3.76 6.35 7.89
CA GLY A 81 -4.12 6.26 9.31
C GLY A 81 -4.87 4.97 9.65
N CYS A 82 -5.88 4.62 8.85
CA CYS A 82 -6.72 3.45 9.09
C CYS A 82 -5.92 2.15 9.12
N ILE A 83 -5.11 1.88 8.09
CA ILE A 83 -4.35 0.62 8.03
C ILE A 83 -3.21 0.58 9.05
N ARG A 84 -2.59 1.74 9.36
CA ARG A 84 -1.55 1.80 10.40
C ARG A 84 -2.14 1.43 11.77
N GLU A 85 -3.33 1.93 12.09
CA GLU A 85 -4.01 1.61 13.36
C GLU A 85 -4.46 0.15 13.41
N TRP A 86 -5.03 -0.34 12.31
CA TRP A 86 -5.40 -1.75 12.19
C TRP A 86 -4.20 -2.68 12.45
N LEU A 87 -3.05 -2.38 11.84
CA LEU A 87 -1.83 -3.20 11.95
C LEU A 87 -1.12 -3.11 13.32
N ARG A 88 -1.64 -2.33 14.27
CA ARG A 88 -1.21 -2.36 15.68
C ARG A 88 -1.93 -3.43 16.49
N ASN A 89 -3.06 -3.95 15.99
CA ASN A 89 -3.90 -4.92 16.68
C ASN A 89 -4.15 -6.19 15.83
N SER A 90 -3.62 -6.23 14.62
CA SER A 90 -3.67 -7.36 13.70
C SER A 90 -2.43 -7.33 12.82
N ASN A 91 -2.13 -8.43 12.14
CA ASN A 91 -1.09 -8.48 11.11
C ASN A 91 -1.65 -8.71 9.70
N SER A 92 -2.97 -8.78 9.54
CA SER A 92 -3.60 -9.22 8.29
C SER A 92 -4.28 -8.10 7.51
N CYS A 93 -4.31 -8.20 6.18
CA CYS A 93 -5.09 -7.33 5.33
C CYS A 93 -6.60 -7.53 5.58
N PRO A 94 -7.37 -6.45 5.85
CA PRO A 94 -8.83 -6.54 6.06
C PRO A 94 -9.62 -7.17 4.90
N VAL A 95 -9.10 -7.07 3.67
CA VAL A 95 -9.81 -7.54 2.47
C VAL A 95 -9.51 -9.00 2.15
N CYS A 96 -8.23 -9.39 2.10
CA CYS A 96 -7.84 -10.72 1.63
C CYS A 96 -7.05 -11.56 2.64
N ARG A 97 -6.97 -11.11 3.90
CA ARG A 97 -6.27 -11.80 4.99
C ARG A 97 -4.80 -12.13 4.70
N PHE A 98 -4.16 -11.38 3.81
CA PHE A 98 -2.71 -11.49 3.63
C PHE A 98 -2.02 -11.03 4.91
N GLU A 99 -1.16 -11.87 5.48
CA GLU A 99 -0.51 -11.65 6.77
C GLU A 99 0.91 -11.13 6.62
N LEU A 100 1.19 -10.04 7.32
CA LEU A 100 2.53 -9.52 7.53
C LEU A 100 3.24 -10.33 8.62
N ALA A 101 4.58 -10.40 8.53
CA ALA A 101 5.40 -10.96 9.60
C ALA A 101 5.15 -10.24 10.92
N THR A 102 5.35 -10.96 12.02
CA THR A 102 5.14 -10.50 13.39
C THR A 102 6.38 -10.79 14.24
N ASP A 103 6.47 -10.16 15.41
CA ASP A 103 7.56 -10.38 16.37
C ASP A 103 7.31 -11.59 17.30
N HIS A 104 6.22 -12.34 17.07
CA HIS A 104 5.80 -13.47 17.90
C HIS A 104 6.28 -14.80 17.29
N ALA A 105 7.37 -15.34 17.82
CA ALA A 105 8.05 -16.52 17.29
C ALA A 105 7.13 -17.76 17.21
N GLU A 106 6.23 -17.92 18.18
CA GLU A 106 5.24 -19.02 18.23
C GLU A 106 4.15 -18.90 17.15
N TYR A 107 3.83 -17.69 16.68
CA TYR A 107 2.81 -17.44 15.65
C TYR A 107 3.35 -17.63 14.23
N GLU A 108 4.62 -17.28 14.01
CA GLU A 108 5.24 -17.23 12.68
C GLU A 108 5.18 -18.55 11.89
N PRO A 109 5.40 -19.76 12.46
CA PRO A 109 5.27 -21.00 11.71
C PRO A 109 3.89 -21.19 11.08
N GLY A 110 2.83 -20.90 11.84
CA GLY A 110 1.45 -20.98 11.35
C GLY A 110 1.16 -19.92 10.28
N ARG A 111 1.68 -18.71 10.46
CA ARG A 111 1.59 -17.64 9.46
C ARG A 111 2.27 -18.02 8.16
N VAL A 112 3.51 -18.51 8.21
CA VAL A 112 4.29 -18.93 7.03
C VAL A 112 3.53 -20.01 6.26
N GLU A 113 2.93 -20.98 6.96
CA GLU A 113 2.11 -22.00 6.31
C GLU A 113 0.90 -21.40 5.58
N ARG A 114 0.15 -20.49 6.24
CA ARG A 114 -1.01 -19.83 5.62
C ARG A 114 -0.63 -18.90 4.45
N MET A 115 0.57 -18.31 4.50
CA MET A 115 1.08 -17.43 3.46
C MET A 115 1.79 -18.16 2.32
N ARG A 116 1.97 -19.49 2.44
CA ARG A 116 2.60 -20.29 1.39
C ARG A 116 1.89 -20.09 0.05
N GLY A 117 2.67 -19.76 -0.99
CA GLY A 117 2.19 -19.54 -2.35
C GLY A 117 1.53 -18.17 -2.59
N ARG A 118 1.34 -17.34 -1.55
CA ARG A 118 0.82 -15.98 -1.72
C ARG A 118 1.96 -15.03 -2.04
N LYS A 119 1.91 -14.41 -3.22
CA LYS A 119 2.89 -13.40 -3.63
C LYS A 119 2.55 -12.03 -3.12
N MET A 120 3.60 -11.27 -2.85
CA MET A 120 3.56 -9.85 -2.54
C MET A 120 3.40 -9.08 -3.86
N ARG A 121 2.57 -8.03 -3.87
CA ARG A 121 2.22 -7.27 -5.07
C ARG A 121 2.60 -5.81 -4.88
N LEU A 122 3.54 -5.34 -5.68
CA LEU A 122 4.02 -3.96 -5.71
C LEU A 122 3.89 -3.41 -7.14
N LYS A 123 3.77 -2.08 -7.29
CA LYS A 123 3.78 -1.46 -8.63
C LYS A 123 5.14 -0.85 -8.92
N ARG A 124 5.63 -1.06 -10.15
CA ARG A 124 6.90 -0.49 -10.62
C ARG A 124 6.90 1.03 -10.54
N GLY A 125 5.82 1.67 -10.98
CA GLY A 125 5.69 3.13 -10.91
C GLY A 125 5.81 3.66 -9.48
N GLU A 126 5.23 2.98 -8.49
CA GLU A 126 5.31 3.36 -7.08
C GLU A 126 6.73 3.24 -6.53
N LEU A 127 7.41 2.12 -6.79
CA LEU A 127 8.80 1.91 -6.37
C LEU A 127 9.74 2.94 -7.01
N SER A 128 9.50 3.28 -8.28
CA SER A 128 10.21 4.34 -8.99
C SER A 128 9.97 5.73 -8.41
N MET A 129 8.90 5.96 -7.64
CA MET A 129 8.61 7.24 -6.99
C MET A 129 9.08 7.30 -5.52
N MET A 130 9.29 6.15 -4.86
CA MET A 130 9.78 6.10 -3.47
C MET A 130 11.18 6.70 -3.33
N ARG A 131 11.50 7.36 -2.22
CA ARG A 131 12.89 7.79 -1.99
C ARG A 131 13.77 6.57 -1.74
N VAL A 132 15.04 6.64 -2.14
CA VAL A 132 16.02 5.54 -1.92
C VAL A 132 16.05 5.05 -0.46
N PRO A 133 16.01 5.92 0.57
CA PRO A 133 15.94 5.47 1.96
C PRO A 133 14.68 4.67 2.29
N GLU A 134 13.52 5.03 1.73
CA GLU A 134 12.25 4.33 1.94
C GLU A 134 12.27 2.98 1.25
N LEU A 135 12.81 2.92 0.02
CA LEU A 135 12.97 1.67 -0.73
C LEU A 135 13.91 0.70 0.02
N LYS A 136 15.06 1.18 0.49
CA LYS A 136 15.97 0.38 1.33
C LYS A 136 15.33 -0.06 2.66
N LYS A 137 14.46 0.78 3.23
CA LYS A 137 13.71 0.42 4.45
C LYS A 137 12.74 -0.74 4.18
N LEU A 138 12.00 -0.69 3.07
CA LEU A 138 11.14 -1.78 2.64
C LEU A 138 11.93 -3.08 2.40
N MET A 139 13.03 -3.01 1.65
CA MET A 139 13.89 -4.17 1.40
C MET A 139 14.35 -4.84 2.70
N ARG A 140 14.89 -4.06 3.65
CA ARG A 140 15.31 -4.59 4.96
C ARG A 140 14.16 -5.23 5.73
N ALA A 141 12.99 -4.60 5.73
CA ALA A 141 11.82 -5.14 6.42
C ALA A 141 11.28 -6.44 5.78
N LEU A 142 11.60 -6.67 4.51
CA LEU A 142 11.31 -7.90 3.78
C LEU A 142 12.44 -8.95 3.87
N GLY A 143 13.54 -8.64 4.58
CA GLY A 143 14.72 -9.51 4.62
C GLY A 143 15.51 -9.58 3.31
N ILE A 144 15.30 -8.62 2.41
CA ILE A 144 15.97 -8.55 1.10
C ILE A 144 17.21 -7.64 1.24
N CYS A 145 18.39 -8.19 0.95
CA CYS A 145 19.63 -7.45 0.98
C CYS A 145 19.79 -6.58 -0.27
N GLY A 146 20.12 -5.30 -0.09
CA GLY A 146 20.39 -4.36 -1.18
C GLY A 146 21.87 -4.02 -1.32
N ASP A 147 22.77 -4.85 -0.78
CA ASP A 147 24.21 -4.61 -0.82
C ASP A 147 24.71 -4.64 -2.27
N GLY A 148 25.63 -3.71 -2.58
CA GLY A 148 26.17 -3.56 -3.94
C GLY A 148 25.25 -2.79 -4.91
N CYS A 149 24.03 -2.41 -4.52
CA CYS A 149 23.19 -1.55 -5.35
C CYS A 149 23.71 -0.10 -5.33
N VAL A 150 24.08 0.42 -6.51
CA VAL A 150 24.61 1.78 -6.68
C VAL A 150 23.48 2.73 -7.06
N GLU A 151 22.57 2.27 -7.92
CA GLU A 151 21.45 3.05 -8.42
C GLU A 151 20.12 2.61 -7.80
N LYS A 152 19.12 3.50 -7.85
CA LYS A 152 17.76 3.18 -7.43
C LYS A 152 17.15 2.04 -8.25
N GLN A 153 17.50 1.95 -9.53
CA GLN A 153 16.99 0.90 -10.42
C GLN A 153 17.52 -0.49 -10.02
N ASP A 154 18.74 -0.58 -9.49
CA ASP A 154 19.29 -1.83 -8.96
C ASP A 154 18.45 -2.36 -7.80
N LEU A 155 18.04 -1.47 -6.88
CA LEU A 155 17.18 -1.84 -5.74
C LEU A 155 15.81 -2.37 -6.20
N ILE A 156 15.20 -1.73 -7.20
CA ILE A 156 13.91 -2.16 -7.77
C ILE A 156 14.06 -3.49 -8.50
N LYS A 157 15.18 -3.69 -9.20
CA LYS A 157 15.49 -4.95 -9.88
C LYS A 157 15.63 -6.10 -8.88
N VAL A 158 16.43 -5.91 -7.82
CA VAL A 158 16.62 -6.92 -6.76
C VAL A 158 15.29 -7.28 -6.10
N LEU A 159 14.43 -6.30 -5.81
CA LEU A 159 13.07 -6.57 -5.31
C LEU A 159 12.24 -7.42 -6.28
N GLY A 160 12.35 -7.17 -7.58
CA GLY A 160 11.60 -7.90 -8.61
C GLY A 160 12.12 -9.31 -8.90
N GLU A 161 13.34 -9.62 -8.51
CA GLU A 161 13.95 -10.94 -8.63
C GLU A 161 13.61 -11.87 -7.46
N SER A 162 13.02 -11.35 -6.37
CA SER A 162 12.54 -12.16 -5.24
C SER A 162 11.35 -13.05 -5.68
N PRO A 163 11.39 -14.37 -5.40
CA PRO A 163 10.35 -15.29 -5.85
C PRO A 163 8.98 -15.04 -5.19
N GLU A 164 8.97 -14.42 -4.02
CA GLU A 164 7.77 -14.01 -3.29
C GLU A 164 7.17 -12.71 -3.84
N MET A 165 7.81 -12.03 -4.78
CA MET A 165 7.40 -10.73 -5.30
C MET A 165 6.76 -10.82 -6.69
N GLU A 166 5.73 -10.01 -6.90
CA GLU A 166 5.09 -9.71 -8.17
C GLU A 166 5.12 -8.19 -8.34
N ILE A 167 5.92 -7.70 -9.29
CA ILE A 167 5.98 -6.27 -9.63
C ILE A 167 5.14 -6.01 -10.88
N ALA A 168 3.96 -5.42 -10.70
CA ALA A 168 3.09 -5.01 -11.78
C ALA A 168 3.57 -3.69 -12.43
N GLY A 169 3.38 -3.58 -13.75
CA GLY A 169 3.52 -2.31 -14.47
C GLY A 169 2.27 -1.45 -14.34
N ASP A 170 2.40 -0.16 -14.66
CA ASP A 170 1.25 0.76 -14.71
C ASP A 170 0.36 0.45 -15.92
N ARG A 171 -0.95 0.66 -15.76
CA ARG A 171 -1.92 0.48 -16.83
C ARG A 171 -1.74 1.55 -17.92
N LYS A 172 -1.57 1.10 -19.16
CA LYS A 172 -1.41 1.97 -20.35
C LYS A 172 -2.73 2.36 -21.01
N ASP A 173 -3.81 1.72 -20.62
CA ASP A 173 -5.18 1.96 -21.12
C ASP A 173 -5.89 3.09 -20.36
N VAL A 174 -5.23 3.72 -19.39
CA VAL A 174 -5.80 4.79 -18.56
C VAL A 174 -5.36 6.14 -19.08
N ALA A 175 -6.32 6.96 -19.53
CA ALA A 175 -6.11 8.35 -19.90
C ALA A 175 -6.78 9.29 -18.89
N TYR A 176 -6.16 10.44 -18.61
CA TYR A 176 -6.67 11.48 -17.73
C TYR A 176 -7.50 12.51 -18.51
N ARG A 177 -8.51 13.08 -17.88
CA ARG A 177 -9.17 14.30 -18.39
C ARG A 177 -8.36 15.51 -18.00
N GLU A 178 -8.44 16.58 -18.79
CA GLU A 178 -7.72 17.81 -18.45
C GLU A 178 -8.19 18.39 -17.10
N SER A 179 -9.49 18.32 -16.81
CA SER A 179 -10.07 18.75 -15.53
C SER A 179 -9.53 17.97 -14.33
N GLU A 180 -9.31 16.66 -14.47
CA GLU A 180 -8.73 15.79 -13.44
C GLU A 180 -7.30 16.24 -13.10
N LEU A 181 -6.46 16.48 -14.12
CA LEU A 181 -5.10 16.97 -13.93
C LEU A 181 -5.09 18.38 -13.34
N ARG A 182 -6.01 19.25 -13.76
CA ARG A 182 -6.14 20.63 -13.24
C ARG A 182 -6.58 20.67 -11.77
N ALA A 183 -7.25 19.64 -11.27
CA ALA A 183 -7.65 19.55 -9.86
C ALA A 183 -6.50 19.08 -8.95
N LEU A 184 -5.46 18.47 -9.50
CA LEU A 184 -4.31 17.98 -8.71
C LEU A 184 -3.41 19.12 -8.23
N GLU A 185 -2.83 18.95 -7.04
CA GLU A 185 -1.70 19.76 -6.60
C GLU A 185 -0.51 19.63 -7.56
N THR A 186 0.28 20.69 -7.65
CA THR A 186 1.45 20.76 -8.55
C THR A 186 2.49 19.67 -8.23
N SER A 187 2.64 19.31 -6.95
CA SER A 187 3.47 18.19 -6.49
C SER A 187 3.02 16.84 -7.07
N HIS A 188 1.70 16.60 -7.14
CA HIS A 188 1.13 15.37 -7.69
C HIS A 188 1.27 15.31 -9.21
N LEU A 189 1.15 16.45 -9.90
CA LEU A 189 1.45 16.53 -11.33
C LEU A 189 2.91 16.13 -11.62
N ARG A 190 3.88 16.68 -10.88
CA ARG A 190 5.30 16.29 -11.01
C ARG A 190 5.48 14.79 -10.79
N ASN A 191 4.86 14.23 -9.75
CA ASN A 191 4.96 12.80 -9.44
C ASN A 191 4.38 11.91 -10.56
N LEU A 192 3.23 12.27 -11.12
CA LEU A 192 2.63 11.55 -12.24
C LEU A 192 3.50 11.65 -13.50
N MET A 193 4.05 12.84 -13.78
CA MET A 193 4.97 13.03 -14.89
C MET A 193 6.22 12.16 -14.76
N GLU A 194 6.84 12.13 -13.57
CA GLU A 194 8.00 11.27 -13.31
C GLU A 194 7.64 9.78 -13.43
N ARG A 195 6.49 9.36 -12.88
CA ARG A 195 5.97 7.99 -12.99
C ARG A 195 5.80 7.55 -14.44
N HIS A 196 5.27 8.41 -15.29
CA HIS A 196 5.09 8.16 -16.73
C HIS A 196 6.33 8.50 -17.57
N SER A 197 7.48 8.77 -16.93
CA SER A 197 8.77 9.07 -17.60
C SER A 197 8.70 10.26 -18.56
N MET A 198 7.90 11.27 -18.22
CA MET A 198 7.80 12.52 -18.98
C MET A 198 8.97 13.47 -18.66
N PRO A 199 9.30 14.42 -19.56
CA PRO A 199 10.32 15.43 -19.31
C PRO A 199 10.03 16.24 -18.04
N LYS A 200 11.07 16.46 -17.22
CA LYS A 200 10.99 17.31 -16.04
C LYS A 200 10.79 18.78 -16.44
N ILE A 201 10.00 19.50 -15.64
CA ILE A 201 9.78 20.93 -15.83
C ILE A 201 10.90 21.70 -15.10
N PRO A 202 11.49 22.73 -15.72
CA PRO A 202 12.47 23.60 -15.07
C PRO A 202 11.94 24.23 -13.76
N ASP A 203 12.82 24.33 -12.75
CA ASP A 203 12.45 24.85 -11.42
C ASP A 203 12.30 26.38 -11.36
N ASP A 204 12.71 27.10 -12.42
CA ASP A 204 12.63 28.58 -12.52
C ASP A 204 11.27 29.10 -13.00
N MET A 205 10.32 28.20 -13.28
CA MET A 205 8.97 28.55 -13.74
C MET A 205 8.04 28.91 -12.58
N THR A 206 7.12 29.84 -12.81
CA THR A 206 6.00 30.07 -11.87
C THR A 206 5.06 28.86 -11.85
N GLU A 207 4.34 28.65 -10.75
CA GLU A 207 3.38 27.55 -10.61
C GLU A 207 2.37 27.50 -11.76
N LYS A 208 1.89 28.66 -12.22
CA LYS A 208 0.95 28.75 -13.35
C LYS A 208 1.59 28.22 -14.66
N GLN A 209 2.84 28.58 -14.92
CA GLN A 209 3.56 28.13 -16.11
C GLN A 209 3.89 26.63 -16.02
N GLU A 210 4.30 26.17 -14.84
CA GLU A 210 4.57 24.75 -14.60
C GLU A 210 3.33 23.89 -14.88
N ARG A 211 2.17 24.28 -14.31
CA ARG A 211 0.92 23.54 -14.53
C ARG A 211 0.52 23.53 -16.00
N ALA A 212 0.74 24.62 -16.73
CA ALA A 212 0.49 24.66 -18.17
C ALA A 212 1.43 23.71 -18.93
N GLN A 213 2.72 23.72 -18.61
CA GLN A 213 3.72 22.84 -19.24
C GLN A 213 3.47 21.36 -18.93
N ALA A 214 3.02 21.04 -17.71
CA ALA A 214 2.62 19.69 -17.34
C ALA A 214 1.53 19.16 -18.28
N LEU A 215 0.46 19.93 -18.49
CA LEU A 215 -0.63 19.54 -19.40
C LEU A 215 -0.15 19.33 -20.85
N VAL A 216 0.79 20.15 -21.33
CA VAL A 216 1.42 19.94 -22.64
C VAL A 216 2.17 18.60 -22.68
N ASN A 217 2.92 18.26 -21.62
CA ASN A 217 3.65 17.00 -21.54
C ASN A 217 2.70 15.79 -21.47
N PHE A 218 1.61 15.87 -20.71
CA PHE A 218 0.58 14.81 -20.69
C PHE A 218 -0.07 14.62 -22.07
N ARG A 219 -0.36 15.71 -22.78
CA ARG A 219 -0.89 15.67 -24.16
C ARG A 219 0.10 14.99 -25.10
N ALA A 220 1.35 15.44 -25.11
CA ALA A 220 2.40 14.94 -25.99
C ALA A 220 2.72 13.46 -25.73
N ALA A 221 2.61 13.01 -24.48
CA ALA A 221 2.85 11.63 -24.08
C ALA A 221 1.62 10.71 -24.25
N GLY A 222 0.48 11.22 -24.75
CA GLY A 222 -0.72 10.43 -25.02
C GLY A 222 -1.53 10.01 -23.78
N TRP A 223 -1.36 10.73 -22.66
CA TRP A 223 -2.06 10.44 -21.40
C TRP A 223 -3.30 11.30 -21.17
N LEU A 224 -3.67 12.16 -22.11
CA LEU A 224 -4.92 12.93 -22.08
C LEU A 224 -5.99 12.25 -22.93
N ASP A 225 -7.22 12.17 -22.41
CA ASP A 225 -8.39 11.72 -23.15
C ASP A 225 -8.79 12.77 -24.19
N THR A 226 -8.44 12.52 -25.46
CA THR A 226 -8.75 13.44 -26.57
C THR A 226 -10.21 13.37 -27.03
N ASN A 227 -11.01 12.45 -26.49
CA ASN A 227 -12.41 12.26 -26.90
C ASN A 227 -13.40 13.14 -26.13
N GLN A 228 -12.94 13.91 -25.13
CA GLN A 228 -13.80 14.78 -24.31
C GLN A 228 -13.47 16.28 -24.39
N ASP A 229 -12.49 16.69 -25.20
CA ASP A 229 -12.18 18.10 -25.49
C ASP A 229 -13.19 18.76 -26.47
N GLY A 230 -14.35 18.11 -26.71
CA GLY A 230 -15.30 18.50 -27.77
C GLY A 230 -16.77 18.19 -27.52
N ALA A 231 -17.23 18.21 -26.26
CA ALA A 231 -18.67 18.24 -25.98
C ALA A 231 -19.05 19.63 -25.41
N PRO A 232 -19.93 20.41 -26.08
CA PRO A 232 -20.47 21.65 -25.55
C PRO A 232 -21.35 21.43 -24.30
#